data_AF-A0A4R6KY78-F1
#
_entry.id   AF-A0A4R6KY78-F1
#
_cell.length_a   1.000
_cell.length_b   1.000
_cell.length_c   1.000
_cell.angle_alpha   90.00
_cell.angle_beta   90.00
_cell.angle_gamma   90.00
#
_symmetry.space_group_name_H-M   'P 1'
#
loop_
_entity.id
_entity.type
_entity.pdbx_description
1 polymer ?
#
loop_
_entity_poly.entity_id
_entity_poly.type
_entity_poly.pdbx_seq_one_letter_code
_entity_poly.pdbx_strand_id
1 'polypeptide(L)' 'MCIGIVGRVVELDGDAPPAAPTGTVDTEEGRRQVCFAFLPDAAVGELVLVHSGFAVNRLDDRGAER' A
#
# COMPACT_ATOMS: atom_id res chain seq x y z
N MET A 1 12.96 -15.55 -2.02
CA MET A 1 13.29 -14.34 -2.81
C MET A 1 11.96 -13.82 -3.36
N CYS A 2 11.26 -12.97 -2.60
CA CYS A 2 9.92 -12.53 -2.96
C CYS A 2 10.00 -11.16 -3.64
N ILE A 3 9.59 -11.10 -4.90
CA ILE A 3 9.36 -9.86 -5.64
C ILE A 3 8.09 -9.26 -5.03
N GLY A 4 8.14 -8.01 -4.56
CA GLY A 4 6.98 -7.34 -3.98
C GLY A 4 5.82 -7.23 -4.98
N ILE A 5 4.61 -7.09 -4.47
CA ILE A 5 3.39 -7.03 -5.27
C ILE A 5 2.91 -5.58 -5.31
N VAL A 6 2.57 -5.10 -6.51
CA VAL A 6 1.99 -3.77 -6.68
C VAL A 6 0.48 -3.85 -6.51
N GLY A 7 -0.09 -2.87 -5.81
CA GLY A 7 -1.53 -2.72 -5.73
C GLY A 7 -1.96 -1.30 -5.42
N ARG A 8 -3.26 -1.04 -5.59
CA ARG A 8 -3.88 0.25 -5.31
C ARG A 8 -4.52 0.23 -3.92
N VAL A 9 -4.28 1.27 -3.12
CA VAL A 9 -4.98 1.45 -1.85
C VAL A 9 -6.46 1.72 -2.13
N VAL A 10 -7.34 0.87 -1.60
CA VAL A 10 -8.80 1.01 -1.79
C VAL A 10 -9.52 1.40 -0.50
N GLU A 11 -8.89 1.20 0.65
CA GLU A 11 -9.44 1.55 1.96
C GLU A 11 -8.31 1.77 2.96
N LEU A 12 -8.52 2.70 3.90
CA LEU A 12 -7.68 2.91 5.07
C LEU A 12 -8.54 2.70 6.31
N ASP A 13 -7.99 1.99 7.29
CA ASP A 13 -8.66 1.72 8.57
C ASP A 13 -8.49 2.92 9.49
N GLY A 14 -9.58 3.65 9.73
CA GLY A 14 -9.61 4.86 10.56
C GLY A 14 -9.49 4.58 12.08
N ASP A 15 -9.74 3.34 12.51
CA ASP A 15 -9.64 2.93 13.91
C ASP A 15 -8.26 2.31 14.25
N ALA A 16 -7.40 2.12 13.24
CA ALA A 16 -6.07 1.59 13.43
C ALA A 16 -5.18 2.56 14.24
N PRO A 17 -4.29 2.03 15.10
CA PRO A 17 -3.40 2.88 15.89
C PRO A 17 -2.40 3.62 14.99
N PRO A 18 -2.03 4.88 15.30
CA PRO A 18 -1.09 5.66 14.50
C PRO A 18 0.28 5.00 14.31
N ALA A 19 0.68 4.12 15.25
CA ALA A 19 1.94 3.37 15.18
C ALA A 19 1.90 2.16 14.23
N ALA A 20 0.70 1.72 13.83
CA ALA A 20 0.50 0.60 12.91
C ALA A 20 -0.77 0.81 12.07
N PRO A 21 -0.80 1.84 11.21
CA PRO A 21 -1.94 2.10 10.33
C PRO A 21 -2.14 0.92 9.40
N THR A 22 -3.39 0.51 9.20
CA THR A 22 -3.76 -0.62 8.33
C THR A 22 -4.78 -0.19 7.29
N GLY A 23 -4.95 -1.00 6.27
CA GLY A 23 -5.95 -0.77 5.24
C GLY A 23 -5.97 -1.89 4.22
N THR A 24 -6.77 -1.71 3.17
CA THR A 24 -6.94 -2.70 2.11
C THR A 24 -6.29 -2.21 0.82
N VAL A 25 -5.48 -3.08 0.22
CA VAL A 25 -4.85 -2.88 -1.08
C VAL A 25 -5.43 -3.89 -2.07
N ASP A 26 -5.87 -3.42 -3.22
CA ASP A 26 -6.31 -4.24 -4.35
C ASP A 26 -5.11 -4.55 -5.24
N THR A 27 -4.74 -5.82 -5.29
CA THR A 27 -3.60 -6.34 -6.06
C THR A 27 -4.09 -7.28 -7.16
N GLU A 28 -3.22 -7.65 -8.10
CA GLU A 28 -3.57 -8.64 -9.15
C GLU A 28 -3.99 -10.01 -8.59
N GLU A 29 -3.58 -10.33 -7.36
CA GLU A 29 -3.98 -11.55 -6.66
C GLU A 29 -5.24 -11.36 -5.78
N GLY A 30 -5.85 -10.18 -5.81
CA GLY A 30 -7.03 -9.79 -5.05
C GLY A 30 -6.75 -8.80 -3.92
N ARG A 31 -7.76 -8.57 -3.08
CA ARG A 31 -7.70 -7.64 -1.93
C ARG A 31 -6.91 -8.22 -0.78
N ARG A 32 -5.98 -7.44 -0.24
CA ARG A 32 -5.13 -7.81 0.91
C ARG A 32 -5.15 -6.72 1.96
N GLN A 33 -5.17 -7.15 3.22
CA GLN A 33 -4.93 -6.28 4.34
C GLN A 33 -3.43 -6.00 4.46
N VAL A 34 -3.07 -4.73 4.55
CA VAL A 34 -1.68 -4.25 4.51
C VAL A 34 -1.45 -3.24 5.62
N CYS A 35 -0.26 -3.28 6.22
CA CYS A 35 0.20 -2.27 7.17
C CYS A 35 0.98 -1.16 6.47
N PHE A 36 0.63 0.08 6.78
CA PHE A 36 1.18 1.31 6.21
C PHE A 36 2.17 2.01 7.16
N ALA A 37 2.76 1.27 8.13
CA ALA A 37 3.69 1.85 9.10
C ALA A 37 4.88 2.61 8.46
N PHE A 38 5.27 2.25 7.23
CA PHE A 38 6.33 2.94 6.48
C PHE A 38 5.82 4.07 5.58
N LEU A 39 4.51 4.18 5.42
CA LEU A 39 3.82 5.16 4.57
C LEU A 39 2.58 5.71 5.31
N PRO A 40 2.74 6.36 6.47
CA PRO A 40 1.62 6.78 7.31
C PRO A 40 0.70 7.80 6.63
N ASP A 41 1.21 8.52 5.62
CA ASP A 41 0.48 9.50 4.82
C ASP A 41 -0.09 8.89 3.51
N ALA A 42 -0.11 7.56 3.37
CA ALA A 42 -0.70 6.92 2.21
C ALA A 42 -2.20 7.24 2.11
N ALA A 43 -2.68 7.47 0.89
CA ALA A 43 -4.07 7.79 0.61
C ALA A 43 -4.76 6.73 -0.27
N VAL A 44 -6.08 6.65 -0.15
CA VAL A 44 -6.90 5.84 -1.07
C VAL A 44 -6.70 6.35 -2.50
N GLY A 45 -6.48 5.41 -3.43
CA GLY A 45 -6.20 5.67 -4.84
C GLY A 45 -4.72 5.58 -5.21
N GLU A 46 -3.80 5.64 -4.24
CA GLU A 46 -2.37 5.55 -4.49
C GLU A 46 -1.92 4.12 -4.83
N LEU A 47 -0.91 4.01 -5.69
CA LEU A 47 -0.24 2.75 -5.97
C LEU A 47 0.90 2.53 -4.97
N VAL A 48 0.97 1.34 -4.40
CA VAL A 48 1.98 0.97 -3.41
C VAL A 48 2.63 -0.36 -3.76
N LEU A 49 3.91 -0.47 -3.44
CA LEU A 49 4.62 -1.75 -3.42
C LEU A 49 4.43 -2.41 -2.06
N VAL A 50 3.86 -3.62 -2.07
CA VAL A 50 3.62 -4.44 -0.90
C VAL A 50 4.69 -5.52 -0.80
N HIS A 51 5.33 -5.64 0.36
CA HIS A 51 6.28 -6.69 0.66
C HIS A 51 6.04 -7.23 2.06
N SER A 52 5.84 -8.55 2.19
CA SER A 52 5.65 -9.24 3.47
C SER A 52 4.52 -8.65 4.34
N GLY A 53 3.44 -8.16 3.72
CA GLY A 53 2.29 -7.56 4.40
C GLY A 53 2.40 -6.07 4.73
N PHE A 54 3.50 -5.42 4.29
CA PHE A 54 3.72 -3.99 4.50
C PHE A 54 3.73 -3.24 3.17
N ALA A 55 3.12 -2.07 3.14
CA ALA A 55 3.35 -1.10 2.08
C ALA A 55 4.70 -0.42 2.35
N VAL A 56 5.68 -0.67 1.49
CA VAL A 56 7.08 -0.23 1.70
C VAL A 56 7.49 0.91 0.77
N ASN A 57 6.73 1.17 -0.29
CA ASN A 57 7.00 2.28 -1.19
C ASN A 57 5.72 2.76 -1.89
N ARG A 58 5.57 4.09 -2.08
CA ARG A 58 4.55 4.69 -2.96
C ARG A 58 5.11 4.78 -4.37
N LEU A 59 4.36 4.29 -5.33
CA LEU A 59 4.66 4.45 -6.75
C LEU A 59 4.00 5.76 -7.19
N ASP A 60 4.79 6.80 -7.39
CA ASP A 60 4.29 8.06 -7.95
C ASP A 60 3.98 7.83 -9.43
N ASP A 61 2.78 8.23 -9.89
CA ASP A 61 2.41 8.21 -11.31
C ASP A 61 3.35 9.09 -12.17
N ARG A 62 4.19 9.94 -11.56
CA ARG A 62 5.19 10.80 -12.24
C ARG A 62 6.46 10.10 -12.73
N GLY A 63 6.40 8.78 -12.91
CA GLY A 63 7.49 7.99 -13.50
C GLY A 63 7.24 7.49 -14.93
N ALA A 64 6.10 7.81 -15.55
CA ALA A 64 5.80 7.42 -16.93
C ALA A 64 6.08 8.54 -17.95
N GLU A 65 7.11 9.36 -17.71
CA GLU A 65 7.72 10.18 -18.76
C GLU A 65 9.10 9.60 -19.11
N ARG A 66 9.12 8.82 -20.20
CA ARG A 66 10.25 8.41 -21.08
C ARG A 66 10.95 7.08 -20.79
#